data_AF-A0A809QYZ8-F1
#
_entry.id   AF-A0A809QYZ8-F1
#
_cell.length_a   1.000
_cell.length_b   1.000
_cell.length_c   1.000
_cell.angle_alpha   90.00
_cell.angle_beta   90.00
_cell.angle_gamma   90.00
#
_symmetry.space_group_name_H-M   'P 1'
#
loop_
_entity.id
_entity.type
_entity.pdbx_description
1 polymer ?
#
loop_
_entity_poly.entity_id
_entity_poly.type
_entity_poly.pdbx_seq_one_letter_code
_entity_poly.pdbx_strand_id
1 'polypeptide(L)'
;MNSLKLILMSVAISALQLSAAQAANISLRVAYTDGRQGTSFTPVRAELGEFALTPSMPDSGQGEPWRVIARNAQGTIIHEVLVRNAQQRHVEAFDPKTGAIDVSQQVRQADGVFEVSLPFDDKVASIEIQPQATGDARMAPPPPQPAVFKRAALGKIVRSGQAARMQPPPSAAPAATVTTIINNGPSNARMDLVFVGDGYTAAEMSKWRTDAQKVIDGFMADPLFAANRASINVHRVDVASNQSGADEPDKGVYRDTAMDGSFYCYNIDRLLCVNSTKVYDIVGSVLAPDQRDVIVVVSNSTRYGGSGGEIATLSMHAQSVEIALHEIGHTAFALADEYDYGTCSLSAEPSSGDVSLNGTRNVKWGGLISSSTAVPTGLGQYPNGTVGTFQGAQYCKTGKYRPTENSRMRTLGYPWHAVNEGLARTVFASYTPTPGGAVTQTGSLSSGATANAPSASPGYVQAGNGTYNIQLSGPAGTDFDLYLYKYSGSAWTKVASSEGSTSTESISYAGTAGYYYVQVKSYAGSGNYTVTYNFPPK
;
A
#
# COMPACT_ATOMS: atom_id res chain seq x y z
N MET A 1 17.93 -71.28 22.73
CA MET A 1 16.46 -71.36 22.83
C MET A 1 15.89 -69.96 22.66
N ASN A 2 15.23 -69.75 21.52
CA ASN A 2 14.14 -68.81 21.19
C ASN A 2 14.14 -67.41 21.80
N SER A 3 14.37 -66.37 20.99
CA SER A 3 13.32 -65.54 20.30
C SER A 3 13.18 -64.20 21.06
N LEU A 4 12.99 -63.02 20.48
CA LEU A 4 12.27 -62.63 19.28
C LEU A 4 12.71 -61.18 18.91
N LYS A 5 12.81 -60.89 17.62
CA LYS A 5 12.98 -59.54 17.04
C LYS A 5 11.82 -58.62 17.49
N LEU A 6 12.12 -57.40 17.91
CA LEU A 6 11.13 -56.31 17.96
C LEU A 6 11.49 -55.25 16.92
N ILE A 7 10.62 -55.13 15.94
CA ILE A 7 10.61 -54.15 14.86
C ILE A 7 10.22 -52.80 15.47
N LEU A 8 11.11 -51.80 15.43
CA LEU A 8 10.71 -50.41 15.69
C LEU A 8 9.96 -49.89 14.45
N MET A 9 8.64 -49.87 14.55
CA MET A 9 7.77 -49.10 13.66
C MET A 9 7.94 -47.61 13.99
N SER A 10 8.61 -46.87 13.12
CA SER A 10 8.61 -45.41 13.12
C SER A 10 7.21 -44.92 12.71
N VAL A 11 6.36 -44.60 13.67
CA VAL A 11 5.11 -43.89 13.40
C VAL A 11 5.46 -42.41 13.25
N ALA A 12 5.62 -41.95 12.01
CA ALA A 12 5.55 -40.53 11.69
C ALA A 12 4.10 -40.07 11.91
N ILE A 13 3.85 -39.47 13.07
CA ILE A 13 2.58 -38.79 13.33
C ILE A 13 2.64 -37.46 12.57
N SER A 14 2.16 -37.47 11.34
CA SER A 14 1.76 -36.26 10.63
C SER A 14 0.60 -35.64 11.40
N ALA A 15 0.90 -34.62 12.22
CA ALA A 15 -0.11 -33.76 12.79
C ALA A 15 -0.73 -32.92 11.66
N LEU A 16 -1.73 -33.50 10.97
CA LEU A 16 -2.73 -32.71 10.26
C LEU A 16 -3.54 -31.98 11.35
N GLN A 17 -3.09 -30.78 11.73
CA GLN A 17 -3.99 -29.83 12.36
C GLN A 17 -5.01 -29.43 11.29
N LEU A 18 -6.22 -29.98 11.36
CA LEU A 18 -7.39 -29.34 10.77
C LEU A 18 -7.65 -28.06 11.59
N SER A 19 -6.95 -26.99 11.24
CA SER A 19 -7.46 -25.66 11.53
C SER A 19 -8.79 -25.53 10.78
N ALA A 20 -9.87 -25.18 11.49
CA ALA A 20 -11.09 -24.70 10.85
C ALA A 20 -10.68 -23.66 9.80
N ALA A 21 -11.05 -23.86 8.54
CA ALA A 21 -10.66 -22.99 7.44
C ALA A 21 -11.21 -21.58 7.72
N GLN A 22 -10.37 -20.72 8.28
CA GLN A 22 -10.61 -19.28 8.31
C GLN A 22 -10.64 -18.79 6.85
N ALA A 23 -11.48 -17.79 6.58
CA ALA A 23 -11.71 -17.28 5.24
C ALA A 23 -10.44 -16.58 4.72
N ALA A 24 -9.58 -17.32 4.05
CA ALA A 24 -8.37 -16.77 3.47
C ALA A 24 -8.69 -15.79 2.33
N ASN A 25 -7.98 -14.68 2.30
CA ASN A 25 -7.94 -13.78 1.16
C ASN A 25 -6.92 -14.31 0.14
N ILE A 26 -7.13 -13.98 -1.14
CA ILE A 26 -6.16 -14.23 -2.22
C ILE A 26 -5.51 -12.92 -2.62
N SER A 27 -4.18 -12.90 -2.65
CA SER A 27 -3.39 -11.86 -3.30
C SER A 27 -3.06 -12.39 -4.68
N LEU A 28 -3.56 -11.70 -5.69
CA LEU A 28 -3.50 -12.09 -7.08
C LEU A 28 -2.66 -11.06 -7.84
N ARG A 29 -1.49 -11.48 -8.32
CA ARG A 29 -0.71 -10.69 -9.26
C ARG A 29 -1.05 -11.08 -10.68
N VAL A 30 -1.39 -10.10 -11.49
CA VAL A 30 -1.86 -10.29 -12.85
C VAL A 30 -0.98 -9.49 -13.79
N ALA A 31 -0.34 -10.20 -14.72
CA ALA A 31 0.30 -9.57 -15.85
C ALA A 31 -0.75 -9.16 -16.89
N TYR A 32 -0.56 -8.00 -17.51
CA TYR A 32 -1.34 -7.57 -18.65
C TYR A 32 -0.43 -7.38 -19.86
N THR A 33 -0.96 -7.65 -21.05
CA THR A 33 -0.26 -7.42 -22.31
C THR A 33 -1.26 -7.07 -23.41
N ASP A 34 -1.04 -5.95 -24.08
CA ASP A 34 -1.80 -5.52 -25.24
C ASP A 34 -1.58 -6.46 -26.41
N GLY A 35 -2.67 -6.99 -26.94
CA GLY A 35 -2.69 -7.77 -28.17
C GLY A 35 -3.58 -7.13 -29.23
N ARG A 36 -3.56 -7.70 -30.44
CA ARG A 36 -4.44 -7.29 -31.55
C ARG A 36 -5.94 -7.38 -31.22
N GLN A 37 -6.30 -8.18 -30.22
CA GLN A 37 -7.69 -8.45 -29.80
C GLN A 37 -8.05 -7.73 -28.49
N GLY A 38 -7.21 -6.78 -28.03
CA GLY A 38 -7.35 -6.09 -26.75
C GLY A 38 -6.37 -6.59 -25.70
N THR A 39 -6.50 -6.06 -24.48
CA THR A 39 -5.64 -6.40 -23.34
C THR A 39 -5.90 -7.82 -22.88
N SER A 40 -4.83 -8.63 -22.84
CA SER A 40 -4.85 -9.96 -22.22
C SER A 40 -4.42 -9.87 -20.77
N PHE A 41 -4.99 -10.70 -19.91
CA PHE A 41 -4.67 -10.75 -18.47
C PHE A 41 -4.27 -12.17 -18.08
N THR A 42 -3.13 -12.31 -17.42
CA THR A 42 -2.57 -13.60 -17.01
C THR A 42 -2.19 -13.56 -15.54
N PRO A 43 -2.82 -14.37 -14.67
CA PRO A 43 -2.38 -14.55 -13.31
C PRO A 43 -0.97 -15.13 -13.29
N VAL A 44 -0.02 -14.39 -12.73
CA VAL A 44 1.40 -14.78 -12.66
C VAL A 44 1.81 -15.20 -11.25
N ARG A 45 1.12 -14.72 -10.22
CA ARG A 45 1.33 -15.11 -8.82
C ARG A 45 0.00 -15.12 -8.08
N ALA A 46 -0.17 -16.09 -7.19
CA ALA A 46 -1.29 -16.14 -6.28
C ALA A 46 -0.83 -16.65 -4.91
N GLU A 47 -1.25 -15.97 -3.85
CA GLU A 47 -0.96 -16.34 -2.48
C GLU A 47 -2.25 -16.30 -1.66
N LEU A 48 -2.40 -17.24 -0.71
CA LEU A 48 -3.47 -17.22 0.27
C LEU A 48 -2.92 -16.81 1.63
N GLY A 49 -3.66 -15.99 2.35
CA GLY A 49 -3.29 -15.56 3.69
C GLY A 49 -4.36 -14.67 4.33
N GLU A 50 -4.05 -14.25 5.55
CA GLU A 50 -4.89 -13.35 6.36
C GLU A 50 -4.43 -11.89 6.19
N PHE A 51 -4.19 -11.46 4.95
CA PHE A 51 -3.84 -10.08 4.63
C PHE A 51 -5.11 -9.25 4.33
N ALA A 52 -5.04 -7.93 4.52
CA ALA A 52 -6.12 -7.02 4.20
C ALA A 52 -6.56 -7.09 2.71
N LEU A 53 -7.83 -6.79 2.47
CA LEU A 53 -8.36 -6.63 1.11
C LEU A 53 -7.83 -5.34 0.51
N THR A 54 -7.61 -5.34 -0.81
CA THR A 54 -7.25 -4.10 -1.51
C THR A 54 -8.43 -3.14 -1.42
N PRO A 55 -8.25 -1.91 -0.91
CA PRO A 55 -9.31 -0.92 -0.93
C PRO A 55 -9.63 -0.53 -2.37
N SER A 56 -10.91 -0.28 -2.67
CA SER A 56 -11.28 0.33 -3.93
C SER A 56 -10.66 1.71 -4.02
N MET A 57 -9.90 1.96 -5.09
CA MET A 57 -9.42 3.30 -5.37
C MET A 57 -10.61 4.24 -5.60
N PRO A 58 -10.60 5.46 -5.03
CA PRO A 58 -11.47 6.51 -5.53
C PRO A 58 -11.15 6.72 -7.00
N ASP A 59 -12.18 6.77 -7.85
CA ASP A 59 -11.99 7.04 -9.27
C ASP A 59 -11.29 8.41 -9.41
N SER A 60 -10.14 8.43 -10.08
CA SER A 60 -9.30 9.63 -10.23
C SER A 60 -9.68 10.45 -11.46
N GLY A 61 -10.61 9.95 -12.28
CA GLY A 61 -11.04 10.59 -13.53
C GLY A 61 -9.93 10.64 -14.59
N GLN A 62 -8.79 9.97 -14.34
CA GLN A 62 -7.63 9.88 -15.21
C GLN A 62 -7.37 8.41 -15.56
N GLY A 63 -7.81 8.03 -16.77
CA GLY A 63 -7.78 6.64 -17.23
C GLY A 63 -8.95 5.82 -16.66
N GLU A 64 -9.57 5.03 -17.51
CA GLU A 64 -10.69 4.16 -17.13
C GLU A 64 -10.17 2.98 -16.29
N PRO A 65 -10.51 2.84 -14.99
CA PRO A 65 -9.97 1.79 -14.12
C PRO A 65 -10.36 0.38 -14.59
N TRP A 66 -9.62 -0.63 -14.13
CA TRP A 66 -10.06 -2.01 -14.30
C TRP A 66 -10.91 -2.43 -13.12
N ARG A 67 -12.02 -3.11 -13.42
CA ARG A 67 -12.88 -3.71 -12.40
C ARG A 67 -12.43 -5.13 -12.16
N VAL A 68 -11.99 -5.43 -10.95
CA VAL A 68 -11.65 -6.79 -10.53
C VAL A 68 -12.77 -7.31 -9.62
N ILE A 69 -13.45 -8.35 -10.07
CA ILE A 69 -14.74 -8.77 -9.53
C ILE A 69 -14.64 -10.22 -9.08
N ALA A 70 -14.88 -10.47 -7.78
CA ALA A 70 -15.11 -11.82 -7.28
C ALA A 70 -16.60 -12.15 -7.44
N ARG A 71 -16.90 -13.33 -7.99
CA ARG A 71 -18.27 -13.84 -8.17
C ARG A 71 -18.48 -15.20 -7.52
N ASN A 72 -19.70 -15.46 -7.09
CA ASN A 72 -20.12 -16.80 -6.67
C ASN A 72 -20.54 -17.69 -7.86
N ALA A 73 -20.91 -18.93 -7.58
CA ALA A 73 -21.26 -19.92 -8.61
C ALA A 73 -22.53 -19.53 -9.41
N GLN A 74 -23.38 -18.68 -8.85
CA GLN A 74 -24.60 -18.14 -9.48
C GLN A 74 -24.32 -16.88 -10.32
N GLY A 75 -23.08 -16.39 -10.34
CA GLY A 75 -22.70 -15.18 -11.06
C GLY A 75 -22.95 -13.88 -10.30
N THR A 76 -23.38 -13.92 -9.04
CA THR A 76 -23.54 -12.74 -8.19
C THR A 76 -22.18 -12.17 -7.82
N ILE A 77 -22.02 -10.84 -7.89
CA ILE A 77 -20.84 -10.14 -7.40
C ILE A 77 -20.83 -10.23 -5.87
N ILE A 78 -19.76 -10.80 -5.32
CA ILE A 78 -19.55 -10.90 -3.87
C ILE A 78 -18.56 -9.84 -3.38
N HIS A 79 -17.66 -9.39 -4.25
CA HIS A 79 -16.73 -8.33 -3.98
C HIS A 79 -16.27 -7.70 -5.30
N GLU A 80 -15.99 -6.40 -5.28
CA GLU A 80 -15.49 -5.67 -6.43
C GLU A 80 -14.51 -4.61 -5.93
N VAL A 81 -13.38 -4.55 -6.62
CA VAL A 81 -12.35 -3.54 -6.40
C VAL A 81 -12.00 -2.87 -7.72
N LEU A 82 -11.91 -1.55 -7.68
CA LEU A 82 -11.40 -0.75 -8.80
C LEU A 82 -9.89 -0.65 -8.65
N VAL A 83 -9.15 -1.17 -9.62
CA VAL A 83 -7.70 -1.00 -9.70
C VAL A 83 -7.36 0.01 -10.78
N ARG A 84 -6.33 0.82 -10.54
CA ARG A 84 -5.85 1.78 -11.53
C ARG A 84 -5.51 1.05 -12.82
N ASN A 85 -5.92 1.61 -13.95
CA ASN A 85 -5.55 1.06 -15.24
C ASN A 85 -4.07 1.34 -15.51
N ALA A 86 -3.24 0.34 -15.26
CA ALA A 86 -1.80 0.44 -15.38
C ALA A 86 -1.34 0.65 -16.83
N GLN A 87 -2.21 0.46 -17.83
CA GLN A 87 -1.87 0.76 -19.23
C GLN A 87 -1.82 2.25 -19.52
N GLN A 88 -2.53 3.09 -18.76
CA GLN A 88 -2.53 4.53 -18.94
C GLN A 88 -1.66 5.13 -17.84
N ARG A 89 -0.41 5.45 -18.16
CA ARG A 89 0.45 6.22 -17.27
C ARG A 89 0.33 7.68 -17.61
N HIS A 90 -0.16 8.45 -16.66
CA HIS A 90 0.08 9.88 -16.69
C HIS A 90 1.53 10.11 -16.27
N VAL A 91 2.30 10.80 -17.11
CA VAL A 91 3.72 11.03 -16.86
C VAL A 91 4.02 12.52 -16.88
N GLU A 92 4.87 12.90 -15.94
CA GLU A 92 5.13 14.28 -15.63
C GLU A 92 6.62 14.52 -15.43
N ALA A 93 7.08 15.66 -15.92
CA ALA A 93 8.40 16.16 -15.60
C ALA A 93 8.26 17.62 -15.18
N PHE A 94 8.83 17.97 -14.02
CA PHE A 94 8.76 19.31 -13.46
C PHE A 94 10.08 20.05 -13.64
N ASP A 95 10.07 21.34 -13.89
CA ASP A 95 11.27 22.17 -13.90
C ASP A 95 11.91 22.21 -12.49
N PRO A 96 13.17 21.78 -12.34
CA PRO A 96 13.84 21.74 -11.05
C PRO A 96 14.20 23.14 -10.49
N LYS A 97 13.99 24.24 -11.19
CA LYS A 97 14.23 25.59 -10.62
C LYS A 97 12.95 26.22 -10.13
N THR A 98 11.86 26.01 -10.85
CA THR A 98 10.57 26.68 -10.62
C THR A 98 9.53 25.78 -9.96
N GLY A 99 9.68 24.46 -10.06
CA GLY A 99 8.70 23.48 -9.59
C GLY A 99 7.44 23.39 -10.46
N ALA A 100 7.35 24.16 -11.54
CA ALA A 100 6.24 24.07 -12.51
C ALA A 100 6.41 22.83 -13.40
N ILE A 101 5.37 22.36 -14.07
CA ILE A 101 5.56 21.33 -15.10
C ILE A 101 6.44 21.88 -16.23
N ASP A 102 7.19 20.97 -16.83
CA ASP A 102 7.74 21.09 -18.18
C ASP A 102 7.04 20.17 -19.18
N VAL A 103 6.72 18.93 -18.78
CA VAL A 103 6.10 17.91 -19.65
C VAL A 103 4.97 17.23 -18.90
N SER A 104 3.81 17.09 -19.55
CA SER A 104 2.66 16.34 -19.07
C SER A 104 2.05 15.58 -20.24
N GLN A 105 2.02 14.25 -20.17
CA GLN A 105 1.51 13.40 -21.24
C GLN A 105 0.90 12.11 -20.67
N GLN A 106 -0.14 11.59 -21.33
CA GLN A 106 -0.56 10.21 -21.14
C GLN A 106 0.23 9.29 -22.06
N VAL A 107 0.91 8.33 -21.46
CA VAL A 107 1.68 7.28 -22.13
C VAL A 107 0.96 5.96 -21.95
N ARG A 108 0.85 5.21 -23.05
CA ARG A 108 0.30 3.86 -23.01
C ARG A 108 1.41 2.84 -22.74
N GLN A 109 1.34 2.18 -21.59
CA GLN A 109 2.15 1.02 -21.26
C GLN A 109 1.48 -0.24 -21.82
N ALA A 110 2.13 -0.89 -22.80
CA ALA A 110 1.56 -2.05 -23.49
C ALA A 110 1.49 -3.30 -22.61
N ASP A 111 2.39 -3.41 -21.63
CA ASP A 111 2.51 -4.58 -20.75
C ASP A 111 3.04 -4.21 -19.36
N GLY A 112 2.66 -5.00 -18.37
CA GLY A 112 3.07 -4.81 -16.98
C GLY A 112 2.39 -5.80 -16.05
N VAL A 113 2.45 -5.53 -14.76
CA VAL A 113 1.78 -6.32 -13.71
C VAL A 113 1.08 -5.39 -12.74
N PHE A 114 -0.02 -5.86 -12.17
CA PHE A 114 -0.63 -5.27 -10.99
C PHE A 114 -0.96 -6.34 -9.95
N GLU A 115 -1.13 -5.96 -8.69
CA GLU A 115 -1.45 -6.89 -7.59
C GLU A 115 -2.70 -6.45 -6.83
N VAL A 116 -3.58 -7.40 -6.50
CA VAL A 116 -4.85 -7.14 -5.83
C VAL A 116 -5.22 -8.25 -4.85
N SER A 117 -5.72 -7.86 -3.67
CA SER A 117 -6.18 -8.75 -2.62
C SER A 117 -7.71 -8.79 -2.55
N LEU A 118 -8.28 -9.99 -2.63
CA LEU A 118 -9.72 -10.25 -2.73
C LEU A 118 -10.15 -11.35 -1.75
N PRO A 119 -11.44 -11.40 -1.34
CA PRO A 119 -11.96 -12.55 -0.62
C PRO A 119 -11.78 -13.84 -1.44
N PHE A 120 -11.37 -14.92 -0.78
CA PHE A 120 -11.19 -16.22 -1.44
C PHE A 120 -11.73 -17.40 -0.62
N ASP A 121 -12.83 -17.19 0.10
CA ASP A 121 -13.60 -18.25 0.75
C ASP A 121 -14.29 -19.20 -0.26
N ASP A 122 -14.96 -20.24 0.24
CA ASP A 122 -15.63 -21.26 -0.57
C ASP A 122 -16.80 -20.73 -1.42
N LYS A 123 -17.28 -19.51 -1.14
CA LYS A 123 -18.34 -18.86 -1.93
C LYS A 123 -17.79 -18.27 -3.22
N VAL A 124 -16.49 -18.00 -3.31
CA VAL A 124 -15.85 -17.40 -4.50
C VAL A 124 -15.64 -18.47 -5.57
N ALA A 125 -16.41 -18.40 -6.66
CA ALA A 125 -16.30 -19.32 -7.80
C ALA A 125 -15.33 -18.83 -8.90
N SER A 126 -15.22 -17.52 -9.09
CA SER A 126 -14.28 -16.92 -10.03
C SER A 126 -13.90 -15.49 -9.66
N ILE A 127 -12.73 -15.08 -10.16
CA ILE A 127 -12.31 -13.68 -10.22
C ILE A 127 -12.30 -13.27 -11.69
N GLU A 128 -12.91 -12.13 -11.99
CA GLU A 128 -13.02 -11.57 -13.32
C GLU A 128 -12.32 -10.22 -13.39
N ILE A 129 -11.66 -9.94 -14.51
CA ILE A 129 -11.14 -8.61 -14.82
C ILE A 129 -11.90 -8.09 -16.02
N GLN A 130 -12.52 -6.93 -15.81
CA GLN A 130 -13.24 -6.21 -16.85
C GLN A 130 -12.45 -4.95 -17.22
N PRO A 131 -11.74 -4.95 -18.37
CA PRO A 131 -11.21 -3.72 -18.94
C PRO A 131 -12.39 -2.82 -19.35
N GLN A 132 -12.39 -1.58 -18.88
CA GLN A 132 -13.40 -0.60 -19.25
C GLN A 132 -13.08 -0.04 -20.66
N ALA A 133 -14.07 -0.05 -21.55
CA ALA A 133 -13.87 0.35 -22.94
C ALA A 133 -13.59 1.86 -23.05
N THR A 134 -12.61 2.24 -23.87
CA THR A 134 -12.28 3.65 -24.15
C THR A 134 -13.02 4.14 -25.40
N GLY A 135 -13.86 5.18 -25.28
CA GLY A 135 -14.34 6.01 -26.40
C GLY A 135 -15.79 5.83 -26.86
N ASP A 136 -16.24 6.78 -27.69
CA ASP A 136 -17.61 6.90 -28.22
C ASP A 136 -18.16 5.57 -28.77
N ALA A 137 -19.32 5.15 -28.26
CA ALA A 137 -19.98 3.87 -28.55
C ALA A 137 -20.33 3.62 -30.03
N ARG A 138 -20.14 4.61 -30.90
CA ARG A 138 -20.48 4.55 -32.34
C ARG A 138 -19.35 4.03 -33.23
N MET A 139 -18.12 3.92 -32.73
CA MET A 139 -16.97 3.37 -33.47
C MET A 139 -16.11 2.39 -32.64
N ALA A 140 -16.56 2.00 -31.45
CA ALA A 140 -15.81 1.11 -30.57
C ALA A 140 -15.77 -0.33 -31.12
N PRO A 141 -14.60 -1.01 -31.12
CA PRO A 141 -14.55 -2.47 -31.29
C PRO A 141 -15.43 -3.16 -30.24
N PRO A 142 -15.87 -4.42 -30.47
CA PRO A 142 -16.67 -5.16 -29.49
C PRO A 142 -16.01 -5.11 -28.12
N PRO A 143 -16.78 -4.93 -27.03
CA PRO A 143 -16.23 -4.77 -25.70
C PRO A 143 -15.29 -5.94 -25.41
N PRO A 144 -14.05 -5.69 -24.95
CA PRO A 144 -13.11 -6.74 -24.64
C PRO A 144 -13.76 -7.74 -23.68
N GLN A 145 -13.68 -9.03 -24.03
CA GLN A 145 -14.26 -10.09 -23.20
C GLN A 145 -13.62 -10.05 -21.81
N PRO A 146 -14.40 -10.18 -20.73
CA PRO A 146 -13.84 -10.26 -19.38
C PRO A 146 -12.83 -11.41 -19.30
N ALA A 147 -11.67 -11.16 -18.71
CA ALA A 147 -10.75 -12.24 -18.35
C ALA A 147 -11.31 -12.95 -17.11
N VAL A 148 -11.71 -14.21 -17.24
CA VAL A 148 -12.35 -14.98 -16.16
C VAL A 148 -11.40 -16.06 -15.64
N PHE A 149 -11.05 -15.99 -14.36
CA PHE A 149 -10.23 -16.98 -13.68
C PHE A 149 -11.07 -17.78 -12.70
N LYS A 150 -11.29 -19.07 -13.01
CA LYS A 150 -12.01 -19.98 -12.13
C LYS A 150 -11.19 -20.26 -10.86
N ARG A 151 -11.87 -20.42 -9.71
CA ARG A 151 -11.26 -20.75 -8.41
C ARG A 151 -10.27 -21.91 -8.51
N ALA A 152 -10.64 -22.98 -9.23
CA ALA A 152 -9.80 -24.16 -9.41
C ALA A 152 -8.48 -23.87 -10.14
N ALA A 153 -8.48 -22.96 -11.12
CA ALA A 153 -7.28 -22.55 -11.84
C ALA A 153 -6.37 -21.71 -10.94
N LEU A 154 -6.93 -20.73 -10.22
CA LEU A 154 -6.20 -19.94 -9.24
C LEU A 154 -5.59 -20.79 -8.13
N GLY A 155 -6.34 -21.80 -7.65
CA GLY A 155 -5.84 -22.76 -6.68
C GLY A 155 -4.67 -23.63 -7.18
N LYS A 156 -4.48 -23.80 -8.49
CA LYS A 156 -3.25 -24.43 -9.03
C LYS A 156 -2.05 -23.49 -8.94
N ILE A 157 -2.26 -22.19 -9.19
CA ILE A 157 -1.22 -21.18 -9.09
C ILE A 157 -0.76 -21.03 -7.64
N VAL A 158 -1.69 -20.95 -6.70
CA VAL A 158 -1.39 -20.93 -5.25
C VAL A 158 -0.50 -22.12 -4.85
N ARG A 159 -0.90 -23.33 -5.22
CA ARG A 159 -0.13 -24.55 -4.91
C ARG A 159 1.25 -24.56 -5.56
N SER A 160 1.36 -24.04 -6.78
CA SER A 160 2.65 -23.92 -7.48
C SER A 160 3.57 -22.92 -6.79
N GLY A 161 3.04 -21.79 -6.35
CA GLY A 161 3.78 -20.78 -5.57
C GLY A 161 4.23 -21.31 -4.20
N GLN A 162 3.37 -22.06 -3.51
CA GLN A 162 3.73 -22.74 -2.25
C GLN A 162 4.88 -23.74 -2.47
N ALA A 163 4.80 -24.57 -3.51
CA ALA A 163 5.86 -25.51 -3.84
C ALA A 163 7.18 -24.81 -4.18
N ALA A 164 7.15 -23.70 -4.92
CA ALA A 164 8.33 -22.91 -5.24
C ALA A 164 8.99 -22.29 -4.00
N ARG A 165 8.20 -21.84 -3.01
CA ARG A 165 8.74 -21.31 -1.73
C ARG A 165 9.40 -22.36 -0.85
N MET A 166 9.05 -23.64 -1.03
CA MET A 166 9.71 -24.74 -0.31
C MET A 166 11.05 -25.12 -0.94
N GLN A 167 11.38 -24.60 -2.13
CA GLN A 167 12.68 -24.78 -2.77
C GLN A 167 13.65 -23.67 -2.33
N PRO A 168 14.96 -23.97 -2.21
CA PRO A 168 15.96 -22.93 -1.98
C PRO A 168 15.91 -21.90 -3.12
N PRO A 169 16.07 -20.59 -2.84
CA PRO A 169 16.09 -19.58 -3.90
C PRO A 169 17.21 -19.88 -4.89
N PRO A 170 17.01 -19.64 -6.20
CA PRO A 170 18.06 -19.80 -7.19
C PRO A 170 19.26 -18.93 -6.82
N SER A 171 20.49 -19.43 -7.00
CA SER A 171 21.74 -18.81 -6.50
C SER A 171 22.08 -17.44 -7.11
N ALA A 172 21.23 -16.90 -7.99
CA ALA A 172 21.45 -15.68 -8.76
C ALA A 172 20.46 -14.54 -8.45
N ALA A 173 19.40 -14.78 -7.66
CA ALA A 173 18.52 -13.69 -7.24
C ALA A 173 19.16 -12.93 -6.06
N PRO A 174 19.25 -11.58 -6.09
CA PRO A 174 19.78 -10.84 -4.96
C PRO A 174 18.87 -11.07 -3.75
N ALA A 175 19.45 -11.56 -2.65
CA ALA A 175 18.69 -11.76 -1.42
C ALA A 175 18.28 -10.39 -0.87
N ALA A 176 16.97 -10.11 -0.90
CA ALA A 176 16.42 -8.91 -0.30
C ALA A 176 16.21 -9.11 1.21
N THR A 177 16.31 -8.02 1.97
CA THR A 177 15.92 -7.98 3.38
C THR A 177 15.04 -6.76 3.64
N VAL A 178 14.29 -6.76 4.74
CA VAL A 178 13.43 -5.63 5.12
C VAL A 178 13.76 -5.14 6.53
N THR A 179 13.78 -3.83 6.70
CA THR A 179 13.80 -3.17 8.01
C THR A 179 12.57 -2.27 8.12
N THR A 180 11.72 -2.52 9.11
CA THR A 180 10.63 -1.59 9.45
C THR A 180 11.21 -0.40 10.21
N ILE A 181 11.14 0.79 9.60
CA ILE A 181 11.65 2.05 10.14
C ILE A 181 10.63 2.70 11.06
N ILE A 182 9.35 2.63 10.68
CA ILE A 182 8.22 3.13 11.48
C ILE A 182 7.18 2.02 11.56
N ASN A 183 6.81 1.64 12.78
CA ASN A 183 5.73 0.70 13.06
C ASN A 183 4.73 1.36 14.01
N ASN A 184 3.57 1.72 13.49
CA ASN A 184 2.48 2.33 14.26
C ASN A 184 1.29 1.39 14.47
N GLY A 185 1.37 0.13 14.04
CA GLY A 185 0.30 -0.84 14.17
C GLY A 185 0.28 -1.88 13.04
N PRO A 186 -0.71 -2.79 13.06
CA PRO A 186 -0.88 -3.78 12.01
C PRO A 186 -1.23 -3.11 10.66
N SER A 187 -0.79 -3.71 9.56
CA SER A 187 -0.95 -3.14 8.21
C SER A 187 -2.40 -3.14 7.69
N ASN A 188 -3.30 -3.92 8.31
CA ASN A 188 -4.74 -3.77 8.07
C ASN A 188 -5.35 -2.49 8.68
N ALA A 189 -4.55 -1.76 9.45
CA ALA A 189 -4.96 -0.54 10.14
C ALA A 189 -3.98 0.62 9.89
N ARG A 190 -3.02 0.47 8.99
CA ARG A 190 -2.03 1.50 8.69
C ARG A 190 -1.77 1.47 7.19
N MET A 191 -1.45 2.62 6.63
CA MET A 191 -0.93 2.67 5.28
C MET A 191 0.56 2.30 5.33
N ASP A 192 0.96 1.27 4.60
CA ASP A 192 2.33 0.77 4.58
C ASP A 192 3.09 1.35 3.38
N LEU A 193 4.02 2.27 3.67
CA LEU A 193 4.94 2.87 2.71
C LEU A 193 6.23 2.05 2.61
N VAL A 194 6.59 1.60 1.41
CA VAL A 194 7.78 0.79 1.15
C VAL A 194 8.77 1.56 0.30
N PHE A 195 9.99 1.72 0.81
CA PHE A 195 11.13 2.29 0.08
C PHE A 195 12.12 1.19 -0.29
N VAL A 196 12.43 1.04 -1.58
CA VAL A 196 13.38 0.05 -2.09
C VAL A 196 14.42 0.72 -2.98
N GLY A 197 15.69 0.38 -2.81
CA GLY A 197 16.79 0.98 -3.56
C GLY A 197 17.09 0.23 -4.85
N ASP A 198 17.27 0.95 -5.95
CA ASP A 198 17.79 0.39 -7.22
C ASP A 198 19.15 1.01 -7.58
N GLY A 199 20.04 0.21 -8.18
CA GLY A 199 21.35 0.69 -8.59
C GLY A 199 22.36 0.86 -7.45
N TYR A 200 22.11 0.28 -6.28
CA TYR A 200 23.08 0.23 -5.17
C TYR A 200 23.71 -1.17 -5.12
N THR A 201 25.02 -1.25 -5.31
CA THR A 201 25.75 -2.51 -5.18
C THR A 201 25.84 -3.00 -3.74
N ALA A 202 26.27 -4.24 -3.52
CA ALA A 202 26.49 -4.78 -2.18
C ALA A 202 27.44 -3.91 -1.33
N ALA A 203 28.46 -3.29 -1.95
CA ALA A 203 29.38 -2.37 -1.29
C ALA A 203 28.74 -1.01 -0.93
N GLU A 204 27.65 -0.64 -1.60
CA GLU A 204 26.94 0.62 -1.41
C GLU A 204 25.73 0.51 -0.46
N MET A 205 25.50 -0.64 0.18
CA MET A 205 24.36 -0.81 1.09
C MET A 205 24.38 0.16 2.28
N SER A 206 25.53 0.68 2.70
CA SER A 206 25.58 1.78 3.70
C SER A 206 25.10 3.10 3.11
N LYS A 207 25.42 3.37 1.84
CA LYS A 207 24.95 4.54 1.10
C LYS A 207 23.44 4.46 0.90
N TRP A 208 22.93 3.32 0.45
CA TRP A 208 21.48 3.08 0.30
C TRP A 208 20.74 3.39 1.60
N ARG A 209 21.16 2.83 2.74
CA ARG A 209 20.51 3.08 4.04
C ARG A 209 20.48 4.56 4.41
N THR A 210 21.54 5.30 4.10
CA THR A 210 21.62 6.75 4.34
C THR A 210 20.67 7.51 3.43
N ASP A 211 20.63 7.15 2.15
CA ASP A 211 19.80 7.81 1.15
C ASP A 211 18.31 7.51 1.35
N ALA A 212 17.96 6.26 1.69
CA ALA A 212 16.62 5.88 2.13
C ALA A 212 16.16 6.71 3.33
N GLN A 213 17.02 6.88 4.35
CA GLN A 213 16.67 7.67 5.52
C GLN A 213 16.41 9.14 5.15
N LYS A 214 17.21 9.75 4.27
CA LYS A 214 16.96 11.12 3.78
C LYS A 214 15.63 11.26 3.08
N VAL A 215 15.27 10.30 2.22
CA VAL A 215 13.98 10.31 1.51
C VAL A 215 12.82 10.14 2.49
N ILE A 216 12.93 9.18 3.42
CA ILE A 216 11.93 8.94 4.47
C ILE A 216 11.76 10.19 5.35
N ASP A 217 12.86 10.81 5.77
CA ASP A 217 12.83 12.03 6.59
C ASP A 217 12.17 13.19 5.82
N GLY A 218 12.47 13.33 4.53
CA GLY A 218 11.82 14.31 3.66
C GLY A 218 10.31 14.11 3.57
N PHE A 219 9.86 12.85 3.41
CA PHE A 219 8.45 12.51 3.44
C PHE A 219 7.81 12.81 4.80
N MET A 220 8.45 12.42 5.90
CA MET A 220 7.91 12.60 7.25
C MET A 220 7.98 14.05 7.73
N ALA A 221 8.80 14.90 7.10
CA ALA A 221 8.84 16.34 7.33
C ALA A 221 7.71 17.09 6.60
N ASP A 222 7.10 16.47 5.60
CA ASP A 222 5.94 17.04 4.92
C ASP A 222 4.76 17.22 5.90
N PRO A 223 4.09 18.38 5.95
CA PRO A 223 3.02 18.61 6.92
C PRO A 223 1.86 17.61 6.87
N LEU A 224 1.48 17.10 5.68
CA LEU A 224 0.40 16.13 5.56
C LEU A 224 0.80 14.78 6.15
N PHE A 225 1.98 14.28 5.80
CA PHE A 225 2.50 13.03 6.33
C PHE A 225 2.86 13.13 7.82
N ALA A 226 3.42 14.26 8.26
CA ALA A 226 3.70 14.54 9.67
C ALA A 226 2.42 14.50 10.52
N ALA A 227 1.35 15.16 10.06
CA ALA A 227 0.06 15.19 10.76
C ALA A 227 -0.61 13.81 10.82
N ASN A 228 -0.33 12.94 9.85
CA ASN A 228 -0.90 11.59 9.75
C ASN A 228 0.13 10.49 10.09
N ARG A 229 1.27 10.84 10.69
CA ARG A 229 2.38 9.91 10.90
C ARG A 229 1.96 8.66 11.66
N ALA A 230 1.04 8.79 12.61
CA ALA A 230 0.52 7.68 13.41
C ALA A 230 -0.32 6.66 12.62
N SER A 231 -0.77 7.02 11.41
CA SER A 231 -1.55 6.17 10.51
C SER A 231 -0.69 5.42 9.49
N ILE A 232 0.64 5.51 9.59
CA ILE A 232 1.57 5.05 8.55
C ILE A 232 2.59 4.07 9.13
N ASN A 233 2.86 2.98 8.41
CA ASN A 233 4.06 2.17 8.60
C ASN A 233 5.07 2.51 7.51
N VAL A 234 6.37 2.40 7.82
CA VAL A 234 7.45 2.62 6.84
C VAL A 234 8.40 1.44 6.85
N HIS A 235 8.62 0.86 5.68
CA HIS A 235 9.54 -0.24 5.45
C HIS A 235 10.64 0.17 4.49
N ARG A 236 11.88 -0.20 4.80
CA ARG A 236 13.02 -0.11 3.89
C ARG A 236 13.39 -1.52 3.43
N VAL A 237 13.38 -1.75 2.13
CA VAL A 237 13.84 -3.00 1.51
C VAL A 237 15.26 -2.80 1.00
N ASP A 238 16.17 -3.67 1.44
CA ASP A 238 17.58 -3.67 1.08
C ASP A 238 17.82 -4.79 0.07
N VAL A 239 18.20 -4.41 -1.16
CA VAL A 239 18.51 -5.33 -2.26
C VAL A 239 19.74 -4.82 -3.01
N ALA A 240 20.69 -5.71 -3.31
CA ALA A 240 21.89 -5.34 -4.05
C ALA A 240 21.67 -5.43 -5.57
N SER A 241 22.09 -4.40 -6.29
CA SER A 241 22.24 -4.41 -7.76
C SER A 241 23.62 -4.93 -8.16
N ASN A 242 23.74 -5.48 -9.37
CA ASN A 242 25.03 -5.93 -9.91
C ASN A 242 25.94 -4.74 -10.28
N GLN A 243 25.33 -3.64 -10.73
CA GLN A 243 26.04 -2.40 -11.07
C GLN A 243 25.46 -1.19 -10.34
N SER A 244 26.35 -0.21 -10.09
CA SER A 244 25.98 1.08 -9.50
C SER A 244 25.40 2.01 -10.58
N GLY A 245 24.34 2.74 -10.26
CA GLY A 245 23.70 3.71 -11.17
C GLY A 245 22.36 3.25 -11.72
N ALA A 246 21.92 3.87 -12.81
CA ALA A 246 20.73 3.52 -13.57
C ALA A 246 21.05 3.62 -15.07
N ASP A 247 20.18 3.08 -15.92
CA ASP A 247 20.25 3.28 -17.36
C ASP A 247 20.03 4.76 -17.71
N GLU A 248 20.87 5.28 -18.59
CA GLU A 248 20.72 6.59 -19.24
C GLU A 248 20.93 6.42 -20.75
N PRO A 249 19.92 5.88 -21.48
CA PRO A 249 20.04 5.54 -22.89
C PRO A 249 20.37 6.74 -23.80
N ASP A 250 19.90 7.93 -23.43
CA ASP A 250 20.22 9.21 -24.09
C ASP A 250 21.72 9.55 -24.03
N LYS A 251 22.46 8.93 -23.11
CA LYS A 251 23.91 9.06 -22.94
C LYS A 251 24.67 7.78 -23.28
N GLY A 252 23.98 6.75 -23.77
CA GLY A 252 24.56 5.43 -24.07
C GLY A 252 25.04 4.68 -22.83
N VAL A 253 24.49 4.95 -21.64
CA VAL A 253 24.84 4.27 -20.39
C VAL A 253 23.79 3.21 -20.09
N TYR A 254 24.24 1.98 -19.87
CA TYR A 254 23.40 0.85 -19.46
C TYR A 254 24.02 0.14 -18.25
N ARG A 255 23.20 -0.23 -17.28
CA ARG A 255 23.54 -0.76 -15.96
C ARG A 255 22.64 -1.95 -15.65
N ASP A 256 23.25 -3.06 -15.26
CA ASP A 256 22.56 -4.23 -14.72
C ASP A 256 22.15 -3.96 -13.26
N THR A 257 20.95 -3.42 -13.07
CA THR A 257 20.38 -3.10 -11.75
C THR A 257 19.34 -4.12 -11.31
N ALA A 258 19.02 -4.12 -10.01
CA ALA A 258 18.09 -5.10 -9.42
C ALA A 258 16.67 -4.97 -10.01
N MET A 259 16.27 -3.77 -10.43
CA MET A 259 14.91 -3.46 -10.91
C MET A 259 14.87 -2.82 -12.29
N ASP A 260 15.96 -2.83 -13.06
CA ASP A 260 16.09 -2.23 -14.41
C ASP A 260 15.68 -0.74 -14.45
N GLY A 261 16.16 0.05 -13.49
CA GLY A 261 15.92 1.49 -13.44
C GLY A 261 16.50 2.21 -14.67
N SER A 262 15.66 2.93 -15.41
CA SER A 262 16.05 3.67 -16.63
C SER A 262 15.45 5.06 -16.68
N PHE A 263 16.30 6.06 -16.92
CA PHE A 263 15.86 7.37 -17.38
C PHE A 263 15.46 7.32 -18.86
N TYR A 264 14.95 8.43 -19.37
CA TYR A 264 14.61 8.60 -20.79
C TYR A 264 13.51 7.65 -21.29
N CYS A 265 12.66 7.15 -20.39
CA CYS A 265 11.53 6.33 -20.79
C CYS A 265 10.63 7.08 -21.78
N TYR A 266 10.15 6.38 -22.80
CA TYR A 266 9.25 6.94 -23.82
C TYR A 266 9.80 8.21 -24.50
N ASN A 267 11.12 8.40 -24.52
CA ASN A 267 11.83 9.60 -24.98
C ASN A 267 11.54 10.86 -24.16
N ILE A 268 11.24 10.71 -22.87
CA ILE A 268 11.03 11.81 -21.94
C ILE A 268 12.23 11.89 -21.00
N ASP A 269 13.01 12.96 -21.13
CA ASP A 269 14.33 13.16 -20.52
C ASP A 269 14.43 12.76 -19.03
N ARG A 270 13.44 13.16 -18.22
CA ARG A 270 13.45 12.99 -16.76
C ARG A 270 12.55 11.87 -16.25
N LEU A 271 11.91 11.15 -17.17
CA LEU A 271 11.04 10.05 -16.80
C LEU A 271 11.86 8.84 -16.42
N LEU A 272 11.76 8.43 -15.16
CA LEU A 272 12.47 7.29 -14.58
C LEU A 272 11.51 6.12 -14.42
N CYS A 273 11.76 5.01 -15.10
CA CYS A 273 10.96 3.78 -14.94
C CYS A 273 11.77 2.67 -14.34
N VAL A 274 11.05 1.62 -13.93
CA VAL A 274 11.58 0.37 -13.41
C VAL A 274 10.76 -0.79 -13.98
N ASN A 275 11.34 -1.99 -13.96
CA ASN A 275 10.62 -3.22 -14.24
C ASN A 275 9.73 -3.60 -13.05
N SER A 276 8.42 -3.36 -13.19
CA SER A 276 7.45 -3.60 -12.10
C SER A 276 7.39 -5.06 -11.65
N THR A 277 7.64 -6.02 -12.54
CA THR A 277 7.68 -7.45 -12.15
C THR A 277 8.82 -7.71 -11.17
N LYS A 278 10.02 -7.21 -11.47
CA LYS A 278 11.18 -7.32 -10.57
C LYS A 278 10.93 -6.63 -9.24
N VAL A 279 10.35 -5.42 -9.25
CA VAL A 279 9.98 -4.67 -8.03
C VAL A 279 9.07 -5.52 -7.13
N TYR A 280 7.96 -6.03 -7.68
CA TYR A 280 7.00 -6.82 -6.91
C TYR A 280 7.54 -8.19 -6.47
N ASP A 281 8.45 -8.80 -7.22
CA ASP A 281 9.13 -10.02 -6.81
C ASP A 281 10.08 -9.78 -5.64
N ILE A 282 10.90 -8.71 -5.72
CA ILE A 282 11.83 -8.32 -4.66
C ILE A 282 11.07 -7.94 -3.40
N VAL A 283 10.14 -6.98 -3.47
CA VAL A 283 9.38 -6.51 -2.31
C VAL A 283 8.50 -7.64 -1.74
N GLY A 284 7.81 -8.38 -2.61
CA GLY A 284 6.95 -9.50 -2.21
C GLY A 284 7.69 -10.76 -1.76
N SER A 285 9.03 -10.76 -1.75
CA SER A 285 9.86 -11.79 -1.12
C SER A 285 10.09 -11.55 0.37
N VAL A 286 9.90 -10.31 0.85
CA VAL A 286 10.19 -9.89 2.22
C VAL A 286 9.02 -9.25 2.96
N LEU A 287 7.97 -8.83 2.23
CA LEU A 287 6.76 -8.22 2.79
C LEU A 287 5.51 -8.98 2.36
N ALA A 288 4.48 -9.01 3.21
CA ALA A 288 3.16 -9.55 2.88
C ALA A 288 2.34 -8.55 2.02
N PRO A 289 1.30 -9.02 1.28
CA PRO A 289 0.51 -8.18 0.37
C PRO A 289 -0.05 -6.88 0.96
N ASP A 290 -0.51 -6.92 2.20
CA ASP A 290 -1.04 -5.76 2.91
C ASP A 290 0.04 -4.87 3.54
N GLN A 291 1.32 -5.21 3.42
CA GLN A 291 2.43 -4.42 3.95
C GLN A 291 3.13 -3.57 2.87
N ARG A 292 2.43 -3.31 1.75
CA ARG A 292 2.99 -2.63 0.56
C ARG A 292 1.93 -1.84 -0.20
N ASP A 293 1.18 -0.99 0.50
CA ASP A 293 0.17 -0.11 -0.11
C ASP A 293 0.78 0.84 -1.15
N VAL A 294 1.94 1.42 -0.82
CA VAL A 294 2.67 2.33 -1.72
C VAL A 294 4.12 1.90 -1.80
N ILE A 295 4.60 1.61 -3.01
CA ILE A 295 6.00 1.26 -3.28
C ILE A 295 6.69 2.43 -3.95
N VAL A 296 7.82 2.84 -3.37
CA VAL A 296 8.68 3.92 -3.83
C VAL A 296 10.07 3.35 -4.12
N VAL A 297 10.44 3.33 -5.40
CA VAL A 297 11.78 2.91 -5.84
C VAL A 297 12.71 4.12 -5.91
N VAL A 298 13.83 4.05 -5.21
CA VAL A 298 14.85 5.11 -5.17
C VAL A 298 16.05 4.65 -5.99
N SER A 299 16.28 5.28 -7.15
CA SER A 299 17.42 4.97 -8.00
C SER A 299 18.69 5.69 -7.55
N ASN A 300 19.83 4.97 -7.53
CA ASN A 300 21.15 5.50 -7.20
C ASN A 300 21.70 6.42 -8.30
N SER A 301 21.08 7.57 -8.51
CA SER A 301 21.52 8.60 -9.45
C SER A 301 21.22 9.99 -8.90
N THR A 302 22.09 10.95 -9.19
CA THR A 302 21.85 12.37 -8.89
C THR A 302 21.20 13.10 -10.05
N ARG A 303 21.00 12.45 -11.21
CA ARG A 303 20.21 13.01 -12.31
C ARG A 303 18.78 13.21 -11.81
N TYR A 304 18.24 14.40 -12.01
CA TYR A 304 16.88 14.70 -11.62
C TYR A 304 15.88 13.89 -12.45
N GLY A 305 14.95 13.22 -11.79
CA GLY A 305 13.89 12.45 -12.43
C GLY A 305 13.15 11.55 -11.45
N GLY A 306 11.99 11.10 -11.90
CA GLY A 306 11.01 10.35 -11.13
C GLY A 306 9.73 10.18 -11.93
N SER A 307 8.79 9.44 -11.38
CA SER A 307 7.45 9.27 -11.94
C SER A 307 6.51 8.68 -10.90
N GLY A 308 5.23 8.98 -10.99
CA GLY A 308 4.19 8.28 -10.27
C GLY A 308 3.64 7.05 -10.98
N GLY A 309 2.45 6.65 -10.53
CA GLY A 309 1.78 5.44 -10.96
C GLY A 309 1.76 4.38 -9.87
N GLU A 310 1.49 3.14 -10.26
CA GLU A 310 1.39 2.00 -9.33
C GLU A 310 2.66 1.80 -8.48
N ILE A 311 3.83 2.05 -9.09
CA ILE A 311 5.12 2.13 -8.40
C ILE A 311 5.66 3.53 -8.65
N ALA A 312 5.86 4.29 -7.59
CA ALA A 312 6.52 5.58 -7.67
C ALA A 312 8.04 5.37 -7.81
N THR A 313 8.69 6.20 -8.61
CA THR A 313 10.15 6.21 -8.78
C THR A 313 10.68 7.60 -8.47
N LEU A 314 11.87 7.65 -7.89
CA LEU A 314 12.62 8.89 -7.75
C LEU A 314 14.13 8.64 -7.76
N SER A 315 14.89 9.65 -8.16
CA SER A 315 16.34 9.66 -7.99
C SER A 315 16.76 10.34 -6.67
N MET A 316 18.05 10.43 -6.40
CA MET A 316 18.61 11.16 -5.25
C MET A 316 18.86 12.65 -5.51
N HIS A 317 18.26 13.23 -6.56
CA HIS A 317 18.30 14.68 -6.74
C HIS A 317 17.48 15.39 -5.65
N ALA A 318 17.91 16.61 -5.26
CA ALA A 318 17.35 17.32 -4.10
C ALA A 318 15.83 17.58 -4.17
N GLN A 319 15.27 17.64 -5.38
CA GLN A 319 13.83 17.87 -5.61
C GLN A 319 13.04 16.61 -5.92
N SER A 320 13.70 15.46 -5.98
CA SER A 320 13.04 14.20 -6.28
C SER A 320 12.04 13.80 -5.18
N VAL A 321 12.24 14.27 -3.94
CA VAL A 321 11.25 14.11 -2.85
C VAL A 321 9.97 14.90 -3.14
N GLU A 322 10.06 16.13 -3.64
CA GLU A 322 8.87 16.92 -3.98
C GLU A 322 8.06 16.29 -5.11
N ILE A 323 8.74 15.77 -6.14
CA ILE A 323 8.07 14.97 -7.18
C ILE A 323 7.39 13.76 -6.53
N ALA A 324 8.11 12.96 -5.75
CA ALA A 324 7.55 11.75 -5.16
C ALA A 324 6.32 12.05 -4.28
N LEU A 325 6.33 13.17 -3.56
CA LEU A 325 5.16 13.64 -2.81
C LEU A 325 3.99 13.99 -3.73
N HIS A 326 4.22 14.75 -4.81
CA HIS A 326 3.19 15.06 -5.81
C HIS A 326 2.57 13.77 -6.38
N GLU A 327 3.41 12.83 -6.79
CA GLU A 327 2.99 11.58 -7.42
C GLU A 327 2.20 10.67 -6.48
N ILE A 328 2.53 10.67 -5.19
CA ILE A 328 1.75 9.97 -4.17
C ILE A 328 0.39 10.63 -3.94
N GLY A 329 0.25 11.92 -4.23
CA GLY A 329 -1.05 12.58 -4.33
C GLY A 329 -2.00 11.83 -5.27
N HIS A 330 -1.51 11.39 -6.42
CA HIS A 330 -2.27 10.57 -7.35
C HIS A 330 -2.42 9.12 -6.86
N THR A 331 -1.31 8.49 -6.42
CA THR A 331 -1.28 7.06 -6.14
C THR A 331 -2.02 6.69 -4.86
N ALA A 332 -1.88 7.47 -3.79
CA ALA A 332 -2.49 7.17 -2.49
C ALA A 332 -3.79 7.93 -2.26
N PHE A 333 -3.91 9.17 -2.76
CA PHE A 333 -5.02 10.06 -2.38
C PHE A 333 -6.00 10.34 -3.51
N ALA A 334 -5.77 9.78 -4.71
CA ALA A 334 -6.59 9.98 -5.90
C ALA A 334 -6.85 11.46 -6.25
N LEU A 335 -5.86 12.31 -5.95
CA LEU A 335 -5.86 13.71 -6.35
C LEU A 335 -5.61 13.81 -7.86
N ALA A 336 -6.17 14.83 -8.50
CA ALA A 336 -5.90 15.16 -9.89
C ALA A 336 -4.89 16.31 -9.99
N ASP A 337 -4.33 16.47 -11.17
CA ASP A 337 -3.52 17.62 -11.48
C ASP A 337 -4.33 18.91 -11.46
N GLU A 338 -3.84 19.89 -10.72
CA GLU A 338 -4.45 21.21 -10.59
C GLU A 338 -3.86 22.23 -11.57
N TYR A 339 -2.90 21.83 -12.40
CA TYR A 339 -2.36 22.67 -13.47
C TYR A 339 -3.22 22.62 -14.74
N ASP A 340 -3.05 23.62 -15.62
CA ASP A 340 -4.00 23.96 -16.68
C ASP A 340 -3.44 23.81 -18.11
N TYR A 341 -2.37 23.06 -18.26
CA TYR A 341 -1.69 22.76 -19.52
C TYR A 341 -1.59 21.24 -19.72
N GLY A 342 -1.57 20.79 -20.97
CA GLY A 342 -1.66 19.37 -21.34
C GLY A 342 -2.90 19.09 -22.19
N THR A 343 -3.35 17.84 -22.21
CA THR A 343 -4.52 17.42 -22.99
C THR A 343 -5.81 17.62 -22.20
N CYS A 344 -6.52 18.72 -22.46
CA CYS A 344 -7.80 19.02 -21.82
C CYS A 344 -8.94 18.09 -22.29
N SER A 345 -9.77 17.64 -21.35
CA SER A 345 -11.06 17.00 -21.61
C SER A 345 -12.15 17.59 -20.72
N LEU A 346 -13.31 17.93 -21.30
CA LEU A 346 -14.49 18.48 -20.61
C LEU A 346 -15.72 17.56 -20.73
N SER A 347 -15.52 16.27 -21.05
CA SER A 347 -16.60 15.36 -21.39
C SER A 347 -17.45 14.90 -20.20
N ALA A 348 -16.90 14.90 -18.99
CA ALA A 348 -17.57 14.47 -17.77
C ALA A 348 -17.00 15.20 -16.54
N GLU A 349 -17.81 15.29 -15.48
CA GLU A 349 -17.36 15.78 -14.17
C GLU A 349 -16.25 14.85 -13.65
N PRO A 350 -15.07 15.37 -13.28
CA PRO A 350 -14.02 14.55 -12.70
C PRO A 350 -14.48 13.88 -11.41
N SER A 351 -14.02 12.66 -11.18
CA SER A 351 -14.28 11.91 -9.94
C SER A 351 -13.32 12.27 -8.80
N SER A 352 -12.14 12.82 -9.12
CA SER A 352 -11.20 13.36 -8.12
C SER A 352 -11.86 14.46 -7.29
N GLY A 353 -11.53 14.58 -6.00
CA GLY A 353 -12.20 15.54 -5.12
C GLY A 353 -11.77 17.00 -5.31
N ASP A 354 -10.67 17.24 -6.02
CA ASP A 354 -9.89 18.48 -6.07
C ASP A 354 -9.98 19.23 -7.41
N VAL A 355 -10.74 18.74 -8.39
CA VAL A 355 -10.99 19.44 -9.66
C VAL A 355 -12.45 19.30 -10.07
N SER A 356 -13.10 20.33 -10.59
CA SER A 356 -14.52 20.25 -10.99
C SER A 356 -14.84 21.01 -12.28
N LEU A 357 -15.86 20.60 -13.03
CA LEU A 357 -16.47 21.43 -14.09
C LEU A 357 -17.34 22.56 -13.49
N ASN A 358 -17.72 22.45 -12.22
CA ASN A 358 -18.58 23.40 -11.54
C ASN A 358 -17.77 24.54 -10.90
N GLY A 359 -17.90 25.75 -11.44
CA GLY A 359 -17.26 26.97 -10.92
C GLY A 359 -18.04 27.72 -9.85
N THR A 360 -19.18 27.18 -9.39
CA THR A 360 -20.07 27.84 -8.40
C THR A 360 -19.82 27.32 -6.97
N ARG A 361 -20.53 27.85 -5.97
CA ARG A 361 -20.46 27.36 -4.59
C ARG A 361 -21.00 25.94 -4.40
N ASN A 362 -21.70 25.39 -5.39
CA ASN A 362 -22.17 24.00 -5.40
C ASN A 362 -21.08 23.01 -5.88
N VAL A 363 -19.82 23.43 -5.94
CA VAL A 363 -18.66 22.58 -6.21
C VAL A 363 -18.43 21.56 -5.09
N LYS A 364 -17.65 20.50 -5.37
CA LYS A 364 -17.35 19.40 -4.43
C LYS A 364 -16.84 19.84 -3.06
N TRP A 365 -15.99 20.87 -3.02
CA TRP A 365 -15.45 21.46 -1.78
C TRP A 365 -16.20 22.72 -1.34
N GLY A 366 -17.42 22.97 -1.85
CA GLY A 366 -18.18 24.20 -1.62
C GLY A 366 -18.37 24.53 -0.14
N GLY A 367 -18.50 23.51 0.73
CA GLY A 367 -18.61 23.67 2.19
C GLY A 367 -17.36 24.23 2.87
N LEU A 368 -16.21 24.26 2.19
CA LEU A 368 -14.97 24.85 2.67
C LEU A 368 -14.75 26.29 2.16
N ILE A 369 -15.58 26.77 1.23
CA ILE A 369 -15.48 28.14 0.71
C ILE A 369 -16.10 29.10 1.72
N SER A 370 -15.31 30.07 2.21
CA SER A 370 -15.82 31.14 3.08
C SER A 370 -16.93 31.94 2.38
N SER A 371 -17.90 32.43 3.16
CA SER A 371 -18.96 33.30 2.65
C SER A 371 -18.42 34.60 2.03
N SER A 372 -17.26 35.07 2.49
CA SER A 372 -16.59 36.27 1.98
C SER A 372 -15.78 36.06 0.69
N THR A 373 -15.45 34.82 0.33
CA THR A 373 -14.64 34.53 -0.87
C THR A 373 -15.53 34.61 -2.11
N ALA A 374 -15.15 35.46 -3.07
CA ALA A 374 -15.84 35.59 -4.36
C ALA A 374 -15.72 34.29 -5.18
N VAL A 375 -16.80 33.93 -5.89
CA VAL A 375 -16.93 32.69 -6.69
C VAL A 375 -17.58 33.04 -8.03
N PRO A 376 -16.94 32.75 -9.20
CA PRO A 376 -15.58 32.22 -9.34
C PRO A 376 -14.50 33.11 -8.72
N THR A 377 -13.42 32.49 -8.24
CA THR A 377 -12.36 33.19 -7.50
C THR A 377 -11.27 33.65 -8.47
N GLY A 378 -10.97 34.95 -8.48
CA GLY A 378 -9.94 35.52 -9.34
C GLY A 378 -8.53 35.25 -8.83
N LEU A 379 -7.57 35.09 -9.75
CA LEU A 379 -6.14 34.95 -9.44
C LEU A 379 -5.60 36.21 -8.75
N GLY A 380 -4.74 36.04 -7.75
CA GLY A 380 -4.12 37.13 -7.01
C GLY A 380 -5.07 37.95 -6.12
N GLN A 381 -6.36 37.60 -6.06
CA GLN A 381 -7.34 38.32 -5.24
C GLN A 381 -7.25 37.96 -3.75
N TYR A 382 -6.76 36.75 -3.44
CA TYR A 382 -6.68 36.22 -2.09
C TYR A 382 -5.30 35.59 -1.86
N PRO A 383 -4.81 35.51 -0.61
CA PRO A 383 -3.62 34.75 -0.30
C PRO A 383 -3.77 33.28 -0.73
N ASN A 384 -2.68 32.67 -1.21
CA ASN A 384 -2.69 31.26 -1.55
C ASN A 384 -3.09 30.39 -0.34
N GLY A 385 -3.91 29.35 -0.59
CA GLY A 385 -4.55 28.54 0.44
C GLY A 385 -5.98 28.98 0.81
N THR A 386 -6.43 30.14 0.34
CA THR A 386 -7.85 30.51 0.38
C THR A 386 -8.65 29.56 -0.51
N VAL A 387 -9.64 28.87 0.05
CA VAL A 387 -10.48 27.93 -0.70
C VAL A 387 -11.54 28.68 -1.50
N GLY A 388 -11.56 28.46 -2.80
CA GLY A 388 -12.44 29.11 -3.77
C GLY A 388 -12.67 28.24 -5.01
N THR A 389 -13.05 28.85 -6.13
CA THR A 389 -13.11 28.16 -7.43
C THR A 389 -12.25 28.90 -8.45
N PHE A 390 -10.97 28.52 -8.52
CA PHE A 390 -10.01 29.13 -9.42
C PHE A 390 -10.07 28.44 -10.78
N GLN A 391 -10.31 29.20 -11.86
CA GLN A 391 -10.36 28.64 -13.20
C GLN A 391 -8.97 28.13 -13.64
N GLY A 392 -8.97 26.98 -14.33
CA GLY A 392 -7.75 26.30 -14.76
C GLY A 392 -7.42 25.10 -13.89
N ALA A 393 -7.59 23.88 -14.41
CA ALA A 393 -7.28 22.63 -13.69
C ALA A 393 -7.33 21.43 -14.64
N GLN A 394 -6.66 20.34 -14.28
CA GLN A 394 -6.62 19.07 -15.02
C GLN A 394 -6.51 19.32 -16.53
N TYR A 395 -5.46 20.06 -16.88
CA TYR A 395 -5.00 20.37 -18.24
C TYR A 395 -5.87 21.36 -19.02
N CYS A 396 -6.98 21.80 -18.42
CA CYS A 396 -7.92 22.71 -19.03
C CYS A 396 -7.72 24.13 -18.50
N LYS A 397 -7.26 25.06 -19.35
CA LYS A 397 -7.21 26.51 -19.05
C LYS A 397 -8.56 27.10 -18.65
N THR A 398 -9.64 26.58 -19.23
CA THR A 398 -11.01 27.03 -18.99
C THR A 398 -11.95 25.84 -18.86
N GLY A 399 -13.06 26.01 -18.14
CA GLY A 399 -14.09 24.97 -18.01
C GLY A 399 -13.87 23.99 -16.86
N LYS A 400 -12.69 23.98 -16.24
CA LYS A 400 -12.42 23.31 -14.96
C LYS A 400 -11.91 24.29 -13.92
N TYR A 401 -12.13 23.92 -12.66
CA TYR A 401 -11.78 24.72 -11.48
C TYR A 401 -11.03 23.88 -10.47
N ARG A 402 -10.10 24.51 -9.76
CA ARG A 402 -9.33 23.97 -8.63
C ARG A 402 -9.66 24.72 -7.33
N PRO A 403 -9.40 24.13 -6.16
CA PRO A 403 -9.83 24.68 -4.88
C PRO A 403 -8.98 25.83 -4.36
N THR A 404 -7.71 25.90 -4.74
CA THR A 404 -6.79 26.96 -4.28
C THR A 404 -6.01 27.55 -5.44
N GLU A 405 -5.45 28.75 -5.27
CA GLU A 405 -4.72 29.38 -6.37
C GLU A 405 -3.50 28.53 -6.78
N ASN A 406 -2.77 27.95 -5.83
CA ASN A 406 -1.68 27.02 -6.08
C ASN A 406 -1.58 25.97 -4.97
N SER A 407 -1.28 24.73 -5.34
CA SER A 407 -1.07 23.62 -4.41
C SER A 407 0.10 22.75 -4.90
N ARG A 408 0.50 21.76 -4.10
CA ARG A 408 1.45 20.73 -4.55
C ARG A 408 1.00 20.02 -5.83
N MET A 409 -0.31 19.83 -6.03
CA MET A 409 -0.86 19.20 -7.23
C MET A 409 -0.82 20.12 -8.47
N ARG A 410 -0.32 21.35 -8.32
CA ARG A 410 -0.11 22.31 -9.41
C ARG A 410 1.36 22.69 -9.60
N THR A 411 2.10 22.90 -8.51
CA THR A 411 3.52 23.31 -8.50
C THR A 411 4.23 22.66 -7.32
N LEU A 412 5.39 22.05 -7.56
CA LEU A 412 6.23 21.46 -6.50
C LEU A 412 6.66 22.52 -5.47
N GLY A 413 6.88 22.11 -4.22
CA GLY A 413 7.29 23.01 -3.13
C GLY A 413 6.15 23.85 -2.51
N TYR A 414 4.92 23.75 -3.03
CA TYR A 414 3.75 24.37 -2.42
C TYR A 414 3.05 23.41 -1.43
N PRO A 415 2.31 23.94 -0.43
CA PRO A 415 1.47 23.13 0.44
C PRO A 415 0.35 22.41 -0.32
N TRP A 416 -0.21 21.37 0.29
CA TRP A 416 -1.38 20.64 -0.23
C TRP A 416 -2.67 21.45 -0.15
N HIS A 417 -2.84 22.22 0.94
CA HIS A 417 -4.03 22.96 1.30
C HIS A 417 -5.26 22.12 1.63
N ALA A 418 -6.25 22.77 2.26
CA ALA A 418 -7.31 22.13 3.01
C ALA A 418 -8.15 21.08 2.25
N VAL A 419 -8.36 21.27 0.93
CA VAL A 419 -9.13 20.33 0.11
C VAL A 419 -8.34 19.03 -0.09
N ASN A 420 -7.10 19.13 -0.55
CA ASN A 420 -6.24 17.96 -0.80
C ASN A 420 -5.87 17.26 0.51
N GLU A 421 -5.58 18.01 1.58
CA GLU A 421 -5.36 17.45 2.91
C GLU A 421 -6.61 16.76 3.45
N GLY A 422 -7.79 17.31 3.20
CA GLY A 422 -9.06 16.71 3.56
C GLY A 422 -9.26 15.36 2.88
N LEU A 423 -9.02 15.29 1.58
CA LEU A 423 -9.12 14.06 0.78
C LEU A 423 -8.10 13.01 1.24
N ALA A 424 -6.84 13.40 1.42
CA ALA A 424 -5.82 12.50 1.97
C ALA A 424 -6.17 11.97 3.36
N ARG A 425 -6.73 12.82 4.24
CA ARG A 425 -7.21 12.37 5.57
C ARG A 425 -8.33 11.33 5.46
N THR A 426 -9.20 11.38 4.46
CA THR A 426 -10.23 10.34 4.28
C THR A 426 -9.63 8.98 3.96
N VAL A 427 -8.54 8.95 3.19
CA VAL A 427 -7.77 7.73 2.92
C VAL A 427 -7.10 7.24 4.20
N PHE A 428 -6.37 8.09 4.92
CA PHE A 428 -5.77 7.68 6.19
C PHE A 428 -6.80 7.16 7.20
N ALA A 429 -8.02 7.72 7.19
CA ALA A 429 -9.11 7.26 8.04
C ALA A 429 -9.70 5.91 7.61
N SER A 430 -9.59 5.50 6.34
CA SER A 430 -10.04 4.17 5.90
C SER A 430 -9.19 3.03 6.45
N TYR A 431 -7.95 3.33 6.84
CA TYR A 431 -7.08 2.43 7.59
C TYR A 431 -7.40 2.40 9.09
N THR A 432 -8.56 2.87 9.56
CA THR A 432 -8.95 2.58 10.95
C THR A 432 -9.32 1.11 11.07
N PRO A 433 -8.80 0.37 12.09
CA PRO A 433 -9.23 -1.00 12.29
C PRO A 433 -10.75 -0.98 12.47
N THR A 434 -11.46 -1.81 11.71
CA THR A 434 -12.90 -1.99 11.89
C THR A 434 -13.18 -2.12 13.39
N PRO A 435 -13.97 -1.24 13.99
CA PRO A 435 -14.21 -1.27 15.43
C PRO A 435 -14.81 -2.64 15.79
N GLY A 436 -14.03 -3.50 16.45
CA GLY A 436 -14.41 -4.89 16.81
C GLY A 436 -13.69 -6.03 16.07
N GLY A 437 -12.68 -5.73 15.23
CA GLY A 437 -11.78 -6.72 14.65
C GLY A 437 -10.66 -7.13 15.60
N ALA A 438 -10.31 -8.41 15.63
CA ALA A 438 -9.18 -8.90 16.41
C ALA A 438 -7.86 -8.33 15.83
N VAL A 439 -7.03 -7.74 16.70
CA VAL A 439 -5.72 -7.19 16.38
C VAL A 439 -4.64 -8.19 16.79
N THR A 440 -3.77 -8.59 15.86
CA THR A 440 -2.64 -9.49 16.11
C THR A 440 -1.34 -8.71 16.12
N GLN A 441 -0.55 -8.88 17.17
CA GLN A 441 0.80 -8.33 17.31
C GLN A 441 1.79 -9.46 17.60
N THR A 442 2.97 -9.43 16.98
CA THR A 442 4.08 -10.33 17.28
C THR A 442 5.20 -9.61 18.02
N GLY A 443 6.05 -10.37 18.71
CA GLY A 443 7.24 -9.84 19.38
C GLY A 443 8.18 -10.95 19.82
N SER A 444 9.27 -10.58 20.50
CA SER A 444 10.24 -11.52 21.05
C SER A 444 10.55 -11.14 22.50
N LEU A 445 10.58 -12.13 23.40
CA LEU A 445 10.94 -11.93 24.80
C LEU A 445 12.18 -12.71 25.17
N SER A 446 13.08 -12.06 25.93
CA SER A 446 14.09 -12.74 26.74
C SER A 446 13.46 -13.27 28.03
N SER A 447 14.09 -14.26 28.67
CA SER A 447 13.58 -14.81 29.93
C SER A 447 13.45 -13.72 30.99
N GLY A 448 12.26 -13.63 31.60
CA GLY A 448 11.92 -12.61 32.60
C GLY A 448 11.48 -11.25 32.02
N ALA A 449 11.52 -11.05 30.70
CA ALA A 449 11.13 -9.79 30.07
C ALA A 449 9.60 -9.67 29.90
N THR A 450 9.14 -8.44 29.70
CA THR A 450 7.75 -8.12 29.37
C THR A 450 7.65 -7.28 28.11
N ALA A 451 6.51 -7.37 27.43
CA ALA A 451 6.16 -6.50 26.32
C ALA A 451 4.66 -6.18 26.34
N ASN A 452 4.32 -4.95 25.99
CA ASN A 452 2.93 -4.50 25.95
C ASN A 452 2.35 -4.63 24.54
N ALA A 453 1.04 -4.85 24.47
CA ALA A 453 0.23 -4.77 23.27
C ALA A 453 -0.95 -3.79 23.53
N PRO A 454 -1.06 -2.70 22.75
CA PRO A 454 -0.17 -2.32 21.65
C PRO A 454 1.26 -2.00 22.12
N SER A 455 2.23 -2.36 21.28
CA SER A 455 3.65 -2.01 21.47
C SER A 455 3.97 -0.59 21.00
N ALA A 456 3.16 -0.05 20.09
CA ALA A 456 3.29 1.33 19.60
C ALA A 456 2.79 2.33 20.64
N SER A 457 3.45 3.49 20.74
CA SER A 457 3.02 4.61 21.58
C SER A 457 1.57 5.02 21.22
N PRO A 458 0.66 5.20 22.20
CA PRO A 458 0.94 5.41 23.63
C PRO A 458 1.03 4.12 24.47
N GLY A 459 1.03 2.95 23.85
CA GLY A 459 1.17 1.65 24.54
C GLY A 459 -0.13 1.12 25.15
N TYR A 460 -1.27 1.72 24.78
CA TYR A 460 -2.61 1.36 25.23
C TYR A 460 -3.67 1.74 24.19
N VAL A 461 -4.87 1.21 24.35
CA VAL A 461 -6.05 1.50 23.52
C VAL A 461 -7.21 1.98 24.36
N GLN A 462 -8.05 2.85 23.80
CA GLN A 462 -9.35 3.18 24.35
C GLN A 462 -10.39 2.17 23.84
N ALA A 463 -11.07 1.48 24.73
CA ALA A 463 -12.06 0.45 24.42
C ALA A 463 -13.44 0.79 24.99
N GLY A 464 -14.50 0.27 24.38
CA GLY A 464 -15.89 0.44 24.84
C GLY A 464 -16.36 -0.66 25.81
N ASN A 465 -17.66 -0.69 26.07
CA ASN A 465 -18.27 -1.72 26.92
C ASN A 465 -18.43 -3.04 26.15
N GLY A 466 -18.09 -4.18 26.77
CA GLY A 466 -18.34 -5.49 26.18
C GLY A 466 -17.32 -6.56 26.59
N THR A 467 -17.19 -7.60 25.77
CA THR A 467 -16.26 -8.71 26.02
C THR A 467 -14.93 -8.50 25.30
N TYR A 468 -13.85 -8.58 26.06
CA TYR A 468 -12.46 -8.40 25.64
C TYR A 468 -11.89 -9.80 25.50
N ASN A 469 -11.50 -10.19 24.28
CA ASN A 469 -10.93 -11.50 24.01
C ASN A 469 -9.46 -11.35 23.67
N ILE A 470 -8.59 -12.05 24.38
CA ILE A 470 -7.15 -11.99 24.17
C ILE A 470 -6.61 -13.42 24.12
N GLN A 471 -5.72 -13.69 23.17
CA GLN A 471 -5.08 -14.98 22.99
C GLN A 471 -3.58 -14.77 22.81
N LEU A 472 -2.78 -15.62 23.43
CA LEU A 472 -1.33 -15.64 23.33
C LEU A 472 -0.89 -17.01 22.82
N SER A 473 0.06 -17.00 21.91
CA SER A 473 0.81 -18.19 21.48
C SER A 473 2.30 -17.86 21.47
N GLY A 474 3.11 -18.76 22.01
CA GLY A 474 4.57 -18.68 22.00
C GLY A 474 5.21 -20.06 21.80
N PRO A 475 6.54 -20.15 21.94
CA PRO A 475 7.28 -21.36 21.62
C PRO A 475 6.90 -22.56 22.51
N ALA A 476 7.08 -23.78 21.98
CA ALA A 476 6.95 -24.98 22.80
C ALA A 476 8.09 -25.05 23.82
N GLY A 477 7.77 -25.44 25.06
CA GLY A 477 8.73 -25.55 26.16
C GLY A 477 9.08 -24.22 26.84
N THR A 478 8.37 -23.13 26.53
CA THR A 478 8.46 -21.84 27.24
C THR A 478 7.16 -21.54 27.99
N ASP A 479 7.24 -20.63 28.96
CA ASP A 479 6.16 -20.26 29.86
C ASP A 479 5.92 -18.75 29.80
N PHE A 480 4.96 -18.33 28.97
CA PHE A 480 4.65 -16.92 28.74
C PHE A 480 3.23 -16.63 29.22
N ASP A 481 3.10 -15.68 30.13
CA ASP A 481 1.86 -15.28 30.77
C ASP A 481 1.21 -14.08 30.08
N LEU A 482 -0.10 -13.95 30.27
CA LEU A 482 -0.92 -12.89 29.71
C LEU A 482 -1.60 -12.08 30.82
N TYR A 483 -1.50 -10.76 30.75
CA TYR A 483 -2.10 -9.83 31.70
C TYR A 483 -2.88 -8.73 30.97
N LEU A 484 -4.06 -8.37 31.46
CA LEU A 484 -4.84 -7.21 30.99
C LEU A 484 -4.83 -6.12 32.05
N TYR A 485 -4.46 -4.90 31.67
CA TYR A 485 -4.46 -3.73 32.55
C TYR A 485 -5.49 -2.69 32.10
N LYS A 486 -6.10 -2.01 33.07
CA LYS A 486 -7.02 -0.88 32.86
C LYS A 486 -6.50 0.37 33.57
N TYR A 487 -6.63 1.54 32.96
CA TYR A 487 -6.33 2.81 33.62
C TYR A 487 -7.48 3.24 34.55
N SER A 488 -7.15 3.54 35.82
CA SER A 488 -8.11 3.96 36.84
C SER A 488 -8.36 5.48 36.88
N GLY A 489 -7.59 6.26 36.12
CA GLY A 489 -7.54 7.73 36.23
C GLY A 489 -6.24 8.24 36.86
N SER A 490 -5.58 7.41 37.66
CA SER A 490 -4.29 7.74 38.31
C SER A 490 -3.22 6.63 38.21
N ALA A 491 -3.61 5.40 37.90
CA ALA A 491 -2.70 4.26 37.78
C ALA A 491 -3.25 3.19 36.83
N TRP A 492 -2.38 2.29 36.38
CA TRP A 492 -2.76 1.08 35.66
C TRP A 492 -2.98 -0.07 36.65
N THR A 493 -4.15 -0.71 36.58
CA THR A 493 -4.51 -1.85 37.44
C THR A 493 -4.70 -3.11 36.60
N LYS A 494 -4.15 -4.23 37.06
CA LYS A 494 -4.41 -5.54 36.43
C LYS A 494 -5.86 -5.93 36.68
N VAL A 495 -6.62 -6.17 35.61
CA VAL A 495 -8.05 -6.52 35.67
C VAL A 495 -8.36 -7.95 35.24
N ALA A 496 -7.43 -8.61 34.53
CA ALA A 496 -7.51 -10.04 34.22
C ALA A 496 -6.11 -10.62 33.97
N SER A 497 -5.96 -11.94 34.10
CA SER A 497 -4.75 -12.68 33.73
C SER A 497 -5.04 -14.11 33.31
N SER A 498 -4.08 -14.71 32.60
CA SER A 498 -3.99 -16.13 32.27
C SER A 498 -2.52 -16.51 32.43
N GLU A 499 -2.25 -17.43 33.35
CA GLU A 499 -0.90 -17.74 33.88
C GLU A 499 -0.73 -19.27 33.92
N GLY A 500 -0.88 -19.91 32.77
CA GLY A 500 -0.64 -21.34 32.60
C GLY A 500 0.84 -21.70 32.76
N SER A 501 1.20 -22.94 32.42
CA SER A 501 2.60 -23.42 32.45
C SER A 501 3.21 -23.54 31.05
N THR A 502 2.53 -22.93 30.06
CA THR A 502 2.89 -22.99 28.65
C THR A 502 2.72 -21.61 28.04
N SER A 503 3.25 -21.38 26.85
CA SER A 503 3.03 -20.11 26.15
C SER A 503 1.72 -20.07 25.35
N THR A 504 0.65 -20.73 25.83
CA THR A 504 -0.68 -20.71 25.20
C THR A 504 -1.71 -20.24 26.21
N GLU A 505 -2.04 -18.94 26.15
CA GLU A 505 -2.88 -18.29 27.15
C GLU A 505 -4.12 -17.65 26.52
N SER A 506 -5.20 -17.52 27.30
CA SER A 506 -6.39 -16.83 26.82
C SER A 506 -7.13 -16.09 27.94
N ILE A 507 -7.62 -14.88 27.63
CA ILE A 507 -8.45 -14.08 28.52
C ILE A 507 -9.77 -13.77 27.79
N SER A 508 -10.89 -14.01 28.48
CA SER A 508 -12.20 -13.49 28.11
C SER A 508 -12.73 -12.64 29.28
N TYR A 509 -12.79 -11.32 29.11
CA TYR A 509 -13.07 -10.38 30.19
C TYR A 509 -14.24 -9.45 29.84
N ALA A 510 -15.24 -9.37 30.72
CA ALA A 510 -16.33 -8.41 30.59
C ALA A 510 -15.86 -7.03 31.10
N GLY A 511 -15.44 -6.16 30.17
CA GLY A 511 -14.86 -4.86 30.46
C GLY A 511 -15.80 -3.69 30.24
N THR A 512 -15.57 -2.62 30.99
CA THR A 512 -16.24 -1.32 30.83
C THR A 512 -15.41 -0.38 29.99
N ALA A 513 -16.01 0.67 29.42
CA ALA A 513 -15.29 1.65 28.63
C ALA A 513 -14.11 2.27 29.42
N GLY A 514 -12.98 2.48 28.74
CA GLY A 514 -11.77 3.00 29.38
C GLY A 514 -10.51 2.75 28.56
N TYR A 515 -9.35 2.98 29.16
CA TYR A 515 -8.05 2.71 28.54
C TYR A 515 -7.49 1.39 29.03
N TYR A 516 -6.98 0.56 28.11
CA TYR A 516 -6.48 -0.78 28.37
C TYR A 516 -5.18 -1.06 27.63
N TYR A 517 -4.33 -1.91 28.21
CA TYR A 517 -3.26 -2.58 27.48
C TYR A 517 -3.13 -4.03 27.91
N VAL A 518 -2.62 -4.87 27.00
CA VAL A 518 -2.23 -6.25 27.29
C VAL A 518 -0.73 -6.27 27.57
N GLN A 519 -0.29 -7.07 28.53
CA GLN A 519 1.12 -7.34 28.77
C GLN A 519 1.36 -8.84 28.61
N VAL A 520 2.36 -9.18 27.81
CA VAL A 520 2.92 -10.52 27.70
C VAL A 520 4.18 -10.55 28.56
N LYS A 521 4.32 -11.56 29.40
CA LYS A 521 5.49 -11.73 30.27
C LYS A 521 6.10 -13.10 30.03
N SER A 522 7.42 -13.16 29.90
CA SER A 522 8.14 -14.42 29.94
C SER A 522 8.39 -14.80 31.40
N TYR A 523 7.68 -15.81 31.90
CA TYR A 523 7.95 -16.42 33.20
C TYR A 523 9.17 -17.35 33.12
N ALA A 524 9.23 -18.19 32.09
CA ALA A 524 10.39 -19.04 31.80
C ALA A 524 10.64 -19.18 30.29
N GLY A 525 11.92 -19.34 29.91
CA GLY A 525 12.34 -19.48 28.52
C GLY A 525 12.39 -18.17 27.74
N SER A 526 12.65 -18.22 26.43
CA SER A 526 12.77 -17.05 25.56
C SER A 526 12.33 -17.41 24.15
N GLY A 527 11.85 -16.43 23.39
CA GLY A 527 11.50 -16.62 21.98
C GLY A 527 10.39 -15.70 21.50
N ASN A 528 9.92 -16.01 20.28
CA ASN A 528 8.92 -15.21 19.59
C ASN A 528 7.52 -15.58 20.04
N TYR A 529 6.68 -14.58 20.26
CA TYR A 529 5.27 -14.74 20.61
C TYR A 529 4.37 -13.99 19.65
N THR A 530 3.11 -14.42 19.61
CA THR A 530 1.99 -13.77 18.94
C THR A 530 0.89 -13.54 19.96
N VAL A 531 0.43 -12.29 20.09
CA VAL A 531 -0.74 -11.94 20.90
C VAL A 531 -1.83 -11.35 20.02
N THR A 532 -3.02 -11.90 20.10
CA THR A 532 -4.22 -11.42 19.41
C THR A 532 -5.20 -10.87 20.43
N TYR A 533 -5.61 -9.61 20.32
CA TYR A 533 -6.58 -8.98 21.21
C TYR A 533 -7.72 -8.36 20.42
N ASN A 534 -8.95 -8.60 20.84
CA ASN A 534 -10.16 -7.97 20.31
C ASN A 534 -10.88 -7.24 21.43
N PHE A 535 -10.91 -5.91 21.35
CA PHE A 535 -11.60 -5.08 22.31
C PHE A 535 -12.85 -4.47 21.68
N PRO A 536 -13.95 -4.33 22.47
CA PRO A 536 -15.17 -3.70 21.99
C PRO A 536 -14.90 -2.28 21.48
N PRO A 537 -15.58 -1.87 20.39
CA PRO A 537 -15.47 -0.52 19.86
C PRO A 537 -16.02 0.52 20.85
N LYS A 538 -15.53 1.75 20.74
CA LYS A 538 -15.99 2.90 21.54
C LYS A 538 -17.48 3.18 21.36
#